data_AF-U7MKV5-F1
#
_entry.id   AF-U7MKV5-F1
#
_cell.length_a   1.000
_cell.length_b   1.000
_cell.length_c   1.000
_cell.angle_alpha   90.00
_cell.angle_beta   90.00
_cell.angle_gamma   90.00
#
_symmetry.space_group_name_H-M   'P 1'
#
loop_
_entity.id
_entity.type
_entity.pdbx_description
1 polymer ?
#
loop_
_entity_poly.entity_id
_entity_poly.type
_entity_poly.pdbx_seq_one_letter_code
_entity_poly.pdbx_strand_id
1 'polypeptide(L)'
;MLYAVSYAFMDSINVLSIAVIVALGVLLPAGMYKKVTPLLVAGNWSGVFALALLVTVVFSGFGELMQKILDSAAFGLTLMAVGVITLLGTWISKGKPPAVVGRLLGGLQRPSPMTFWIGFGLGVVQSATSVPFFAGLIVLAALHPAPATLGVGVVLYASIALSLPIIAALLVGWVRIAPNSPIGRLFTKASHNTELLSKVAGYSVGVLLIVLGALGV
;
A
#
# COMPACT_ATOMS: atom_id res chain seq x y z
N MET A 1 -14.28 5.59 -12.48
CA MET A 1 -13.77 6.11 -11.19
C MET A 1 -13.84 5.08 -10.06
N LEU A 2 -14.97 4.39 -9.85
CA LEU A 2 -15.10 3.37 -8.78
C LEU A 2 -14.00 2.30 -8.84
N TYR A 3 -13.65 1.79 -10.02
CA TYR A 3 -12.59 0.79 -10.20
C TYR A 3 -11.19 1.30 -9.84
N ALA A 4 -10.85 2.54 -10.22
CA ALA A 4 -9.59 3.16 -9.81
C ALA A 4 -9.50 3.31 -8.27
N VAL A 5 -10.62 3.60 -7.61
CA VAL A 5 -10.71 3.64 -6.14
C VAL A 5 -10.55 2.24 -5.55
N SER A 6 -11.18 1.21 -6.13
CA SER A 6 -11.01 -0.18 -5.70
C SER A 6 -9.56 -0.64 -5.81
N TYR A 7 -8.89 -0.36 -6.93
CA TYR A 7 -7.48 -0.67 -7.13
C TYR A 7 -6.56 0.10 -6.17
N ALA A 8 -6.83 1.40 -5.95
CA ALA A 8 -6.12 2.19 -4.94
C ALA A 8 -6.30 1.61 -3.52
N PHE A 9 -7.51 1.15 -3.20
CA PHE A 9 -7.79 0.53 -1.90
C PHE A 9 -7.07 -0.82 -1.76
N MET A 10 -6.98 -1.61 -2.83
CA MET A 10 -6.21 -2.85 -2.84
C MET A 10 -4.72 -2.61 -2.68
N ASP A 11 -4.19 -1.59 -3.35
CA ASP A 11 -2.82 -1.12 -3.19
C ASP A 11 -2.53 -0.65 -1.75
N SER A 12 -3.58 -0.19 -1.04
CA SER A 12 -3.46 0.16 0.37
C SER A 12 -3.20 -1.01 1.31
N ILE A 13 -3.38 -2.26 0.87
CA ILE A 13 -3.03 -3.46 1.63
C ILE A 13 -1.51 -3.71 1.55
N ASN A 14 -0.77 -2.71 2.00
CA ASN A 14 0.68 -2.63 1.94
C ASN A 14 1.28 -3.23 3.21
N VAL A 15 1.38 -4.56 3.23
CA VAL A 15 1.87 -5.34 4.36
C VAL A 15 3.27 -4.91 4.80
N LEU A 16 4.16 -4.56 3.87
CA LEU A 16 5.51 -4.13 4.19
C LEU A 16 5.51 -2.79 4.95
N SER A 17 4.77 -1.80 4.47
CA SER A 17 4.65 -0.49 5.15
C SER A 17 4.02 -0.62 6.53
N ILE A 18 2.94 -1.39 6.65
CA ILE A 18 2.29 -1.67 7.94
C ILE A 18 3.27 -2.37 8.89
N ALA A 19 4.01 -3.37 8.41
CA ALA A 19 5.00 -4.09 9.22
C ALA A 19 6.13 -3.18 9.71
N VAL A 20 6.65 -2.29 8.85
CA VAL A 20 7.67 -1.31 9.25
C VAL A 20 7.13 -0.35 10.30
N ILE A 21 5.92 0.19 10.11
CA ILE A 21 5.27 1.10 11.06
C ILE A 21 5.07 0.42 12.42
N VAL A 22 4.54 -0.81 12.43
CA VAL A 22 4.36 -1.60 13.65
C VAL A 22 5.70 -1.87 14.33
N ALA A 23 6.73 -2.25 13.57
CA ALA A 23 8.06 -2.52 14.11
C ALA A 23 8.69 -1.26 14.72
N LEU A 24 8.54 -0.08 14.11
CA LEU A 24 8.94 1.20 14.72
C LEU A 24 8.16 1.45 16.02
N GLY A 25 6.88 1.11 16.04
CA GLY A 25 6.01 1.14 17.22
C GLY A 25 6.41 0.15 18.33
N VAL A 26 7.26 -0.83 18.07
CA VAL A 26 7.79 -1.73 19.12
C VAL A 26 9.19 -1.30 19.52
N LEU A 27 10.04 -1.00 18.55
CA LEU A 27 11.48 -0.88 18.74
C LEU A 27 11.96 0.53 19.13
N LEU A 28 11.23 1.58 18.74
CA LEU A 28 11.69 2.94 19.04
C LEU A 28 11.56 3.28 20.53
N PRO A 29 12.45 4.09 21.11
CA PRO A 29 12.28 4.64 22.45
C PRO A 29 10.99 5.45 22.61
N ALA A 30 10.57 5.66 23.86
CA ALA A 30 9.39 6.48 24.17
C ALA A 30 9.50 7.88 23.55
N GLY A 31 8.41 8.36 22.94
CA GLY A 31 8.36 9.68 22.30
C GLY A 31 9.08 9.82 20.95
N MET A 32 9.83 8.80 20.49
CA MET A 32 10.52 8.85 19.19
C MET A 32 9.60 8.48 18.02
N TYR A 33 8.63 7.59 18.26
CA TYR A 33 7.64 7.18 17.26
C TYR A 33 6.93 8.38 16.61
N LYS A 34 6.47 9.36 17.41
CA LYS A 34 5.80 10.57 16.92
C LYS A 34 6.71 11.52 16.12
N LYS A 35 8.03 11.31 16.15
CA LYS A 35 9.00 12.10 15.36
C LYS A 35 9.41 11.39 14.07
N VAL A 36 9.60 10.07 14.13
CA VAL A 36 10.07 9.25 13.00
C VAL A 36 8.92 8.89 12.06
N THR A 37 7.81 8.39 12.60
CA THR A 37 6.72 7.82 11.79
C THR A 37 6.07 8.84 10.85
N PRO A 38 5.80 10.10 11.25
CA PRO A 38 5.24 11.08 10.31
C PRO A 38 6.17 11.38 9.13
N LEU A 39 7.49 11.44 9.36
CA LEU A 39 8.47 11.63 8.28
C LEU A 39 8.48 10.45 7.32
N LEU A 40 8.43 9.23 7.85
CA LEU A 40 8.37 8.01 7.06
C LEU A 40 7.10 7.95 6.21
N VAL A 41 5.94 8.23 6.82
CA VAL A 41 4.64 8.21 6.15
C VAL A 41 4.55 9.31 5.08
N ALA A 42 5.01 10.52 5.39
CA ALA A 42 5.08 11.61 4.42
C ALA A 42 5.98 11.25 3.24
N GLY A 43 7.17 10.70 3.51
CA GLY A 43 8.07 10.19 2.48
C GLY A 43 7.41 9.14 1.61
N ASN A 44 6.79 8.14 2.22
CA ASN A 44 6.10 7.07 1.51
C ASN A 44 5.00 7.63 0.59
N TRP A 45 4.13 8.48 1.13
CA TRP A 45 3.09 9.15 0.33
C TRP A 45 3.69 9.89 -0.87
N SER A 46 4.76 10.66 -0.67
CA SER A 46 5.44 11.37 -1.75
C SER A 46 6.04 10.42 -2.80
N GLY A 47 6.56 9.26 -2.39
CA GLY A 47 7.07 8.23 -3.29
C GLY A 47 5.98 7.60 -4.16
N VAL A 48 4.86 7.21 -3.53
CA VAL A 48 3.67 6.68 -4.23
C VAL A 48 3.14 7.74 -5.20
N PHE A 49 2.96 8.97 -4.73
CA PHE A 49 2.46 10.08 -5.53
C PHE A 49 3.38 10.39 -6.73
N ALA A 50 4.69 10.48 -6.52
CA ALA A 50 5.64 10.78 -7.59
C ALA A 50 5.64 9.70 -8.67
N LEU A 51 5.65 8.41 -8.28
CA LEU A 51 5.57 7.33 -9.24
C LEU A 51 4.21 7.31 -9.95
N ALA A 52 3.12 7.53 -9.21
CA ALA A 52 1.78 7.55 -9.79
C ALA A 52 1.63 8.66 -10.81
N LEU A 53 2.14 9.85 -10.52
CA LEU A 53 2.16 10.97 -11.45
C LEU A 53 2.96 10.63 -12.71
N LEU A 54 4.18 10.09 -12.56
CA LEU A 54 5.03 9.70 -13.68
C LEU A 54 4.33 8.67 -14.58
N VAL A 55 3.86 7.57 -14.00
CA VAL A 55 3.21 6.47 -14.74
C VAL A 55 1.94 6.95 -15.41
N THR A 56 1.13 7.76 -14.71
CA THR A 56 -0.11 8.30 -15.27
C THR A 56 0.15 9.22 -16.45
N VAL A 57 1.16 10.10 -16.37
CA VAL A 57 1.57 10.96 -17.50
C VAL A 57 2.00 10.12 -18.70
N VAL A 58 2.82 9.09 -18.46
CA VAL A 58 3.25 8.15 -19.50
C VAL A 58 2.05 7.45 -20.12
N PHE A 59 1.16 6.85 -19.32
CA PHE A 59 -0.04 6.15 -19.80
C PHE A 59 -1.04 7.06 -20.52
N SER A 60 -1.17 8.31 -20.08
CA SER A 60 -2.03 9.30 -20.76
C SER A 60 -1.55 9.59 -22.18
N GLY A 61 -0.23 9.49 -22.43
CA GLY A 61 0.34 9.56 -23.78
C GLY A 61 -0.01 8.36 -24.68
N PHE A 62 -0.48 7.25 -24.10
CA PHE A 62 -0.84 6.02 -24.80
C PHE A 62 -2.36 5.83 -24.99
N GLY A 63 -3.20 6.74 -24.48
CA GLY A 63 -4.64 6.86 -24.77
C GLY A 63 -5.39 5.57 -25.16
N GLU A 64 -5.65 5.38 -26.45
CA GLU A 64 -6.39 4.23 -27.01
C GLU A 64 -5.76 2.88 -26.70
N LEU A 65 -4.43 2.81 -26.54
CA LEU A 65 -3.74 1.58 -26.15
C LEU A 65 -4.16 1.16 -24.73
N MET A 66 -4.33 2.11 -23.81
CA MET A 66 -4.74 1.82 -22.44
C MET A 66 -6.18 1.29 -22.41
N GLN A 67 -7.08 1.86 -23.21
CA GLN A 67 -8.44 1.34 -23.38
C GLN A 67 -8.43 -0.09 -23.96
N LYS A 68 -7.66 -0.32 -25.02
CA LYS A 68 -7.51 -1.68 -25.61
C LYS A 68 -6.95 -2.71 -24.63
N ILE A 69 -6.05 -2.30 -23.73
CA ILE A 69 -5.55 -3.17 -22.66
C ILE A 69 -6.67 -3.52 -21.68
N LEU A 70 -7.45 -2.53 -21.23
CA LEU A 70 -8.58 -2.77 -20.32
C LEU A 70 -9.66 -3.66 -20.94
N ASP A 71 -9.96 -3.45 -22.22
CA ASP A 71 -10.94 -4.25 -22.96
C ASP A 71 -10.44 -5.68 -23.27
N SER A 72 -9.15 -5.95 -23.02
CA SER A 72 -8.57 -7.26 -23.32
C SER A 72 -8.85 -8.28 -22.22
N ALA A 73 -9.21 -9.50 -22.62
CA ALA A 73 -9.30 -10.64 -21.70
C ALA A 73 -7.97 -10.91 -20.96
N ALA A 74 -6.84 -10.50 -21.55
CA ALA A 74 -5.50 -10.63 -20.96
C ALA A 74 -5.35 -9.81 -19.67
N PHE A 75 -6.01 -8.66 -19.55
CA PHE A 75 -5.96 -7.83 -18.35
C PHE A 75 -6.66 -8.53 -17.16
N GLY A 76 -7.90 -8.99 -17.38
CA GLY A 76 -8.63 -9.77 -16.37
C GLY A 76 -7.93 -11.07 -15.99
N LEU A 77 -7.35 -11.79 -16.96
CA LEU A 77 -6.52 -12.98 -16.71
C LEU A 77 -5.27 -12.67 -15.89
N THR A 78 -4.62 -11.53 -16.13
CA THR A 78 -3.45 -11.09 -15.35
C THR A 78 -3.84 -10.80 -13.91
N LEU A 79 -4.97 -10.11 -13.68
CA LEU A 79 -5.48 -9.86 -12.34
C LEU A 79 -5.82 -11.15 -11.60
N MET A 80 -6.49 -12.10 -12.26
CA MET A 80 -6.77 -13.41 -11.69
C MET A 80 -5.49 -14.17 -11.36
N ALA A 81 -4.51 -14.20 -12.27
CA ALA A 81 -3.22 -14.87 -12.04
C ALA A 81 -2.49 -14.26 -10.84
N VAL A 82 -2.46 -12.94 -10.73
CA VAL A 82 -1.83 -12.24 -9.59
C VAL A 82 -2.60 -12.47 -8.30
N GLY A 83 -3.93 -12.53 -8.36
CA GLY A 83 -4.76 -12.92 -7.23
C GLY A 83 -4.42 -14.32 -6.73
N VAL A 84 -4.30 -15.30 -7.63
CA VAL A 84 -3.87 -16.68 -7.31
C VAL A 84 -2.45 -16.70 -6.73
N ILE A 85 -1.50 -15.98 -7.34
CA ILE A 85 -0.13 -15.87 -6.82
C ILE A 85 -0.13 -15.28 -5.41
N THR A 86 -0.98 -14.29 -5.14
CA THR A 86 -1.11 -13.67 -3.81
C THR A 86 -1.70 -14.65 -2.79
N LEU A 87 -2.71 -15.44 -3.16
CA LEU A 87 -3.26 -16.50 -2.31
C LEU A 87 -2.20 -17.56 -1.99
N LEU A 88 -1.45 -18.02 -3.00
CA LEU A 88 -0.37 -19.00 -2.84
C LEU A 88 0.77 -18.44 -2.00
N GLY A 89 1.21 -17.20 -2.26
CA GLY A 89 2.26 -16.52 -1.50
C GLY A 89 1.86 -16.34 -0.03
N THR A 90 0.59 -16.03 0.24
CA THR A 90 0.05 -15.95 1.60
C THR A 90 0.08 -17.31 2.30
N TRP A 91 -0.26 -18.38 1.58
CA TRP A 91 -0.21 -19.74 2.10
C TRP A 91 1.22 -20.20 2.38
N ILE A 92 2.16 -19.99 1.45
CA ILE A 92 3.57 -20.40 1.54
C ILE A 92 4.30 -19.61 2.64
N SER A 93 4.07 -18.30 2.73
CA SER A 93 4.71 -17.44 3.74
C SER A 93 4.26 -17.75 5.17
N LYS A 94 3.16 -18.52 5.35
CA LYS A 94 2.54 -18.80 6.64
C LYS A 94 2.32 -17.52 7.47
N GLY A 95 2.01 -16.41 6.82
CA GLY A 95 1.79 -15.12 7.47
C GLY A 95 3.02 -14.48 8.13
N LYS A 96 4.24 -14.95 7.83
CA LYS A 96 5.47 -14.35 8.36
C LYS A 96 5.69 -12.95 7.76
N PRO A 97 6.07 -11.95 8.57
CA PRO A 97 6.35 -10.61 8.08
C PRO A 97 7.56 -10.61 7.10
N PRO A 98 7.62 -9.64 6.17
CA PRO A 98 8.69 -9.61 5.16
C PRO A 98 10.09 -9.51 5.78
N ALA A 99 11.04 -10.32 5.29
CA ALA A 99 12.42 -10.34 5.79
C ALA A 99 13.16 -8.98 5.65
N VAL A 100 12.69 -8.12 4.75
CA VAL A 100 13.26 -6.80 4.46
C VAL A 100 13.04 -5.80 5.62
N VAL A 101 12.07 -6.06 6.51
CA VAL A 101 11.76 -5.20 7.66
C VAL A 101 13.01 -4.97 8.53
N GLY A 102 13.78 -6.02 8.82
CA GLY A 102 14.99 -5.92 9.64
C GLY A 102 16.07 -4.98 9.07
N ARG A 103 16.23 -4.96 7.74
CA ARG A 103 17.23 -4.10 7.07
C ARG A 103 16.82 -2.62 7.08
N LEU A 104 15.53 -2.34 6.96
CA LEU A 104 15.00 -0.97 6.96
C LEU A 104 15.06 -0.34 8.35
N LEU A 105 14.86 -1.15 9.40
CA LEU A 105 14.82 -0.67 10.78
C LEU A 105 16.14 -0.06 11.27
N GLY A 106 17.29 -0.50 10.74
CA GLY A 106 18.59 0.08 11.09
C GLY A 106 18.70 1.57 10.75
N GLY A 107 18.12 2.00 9.63
CA GLY A 107 18.15 3.41 9.18
C GLY A 107 17.08 4.31 9.81
N LEU A 108 16.13 3.74 10.56
CA LEU A 108 14.94 4.45 11.06
C LEU A 108 14.97 4.71 12.58
N GLN A 109 16.10 4.45 13.24
CA GLN A 109 16.21 4.55 14.70
C GLN A 109 16.26 6.00 15.23
N ARG A 110 16.59 6.98 14.37
CA ARG A 110 16.64 8.40 14.71
C ARG A 110 15.88 9.24 13.68
N PRO A 111 15.11 10.26 14.11
CA PRO A 111 14.42 11.16 13.21
C PRO A 111 15.46 11.98 12.46
N SER A 112 15.45 11.85 11.14
CA SER A 112 16.35 12.60 10.27
C SER A 112 15.66 12.84 8.93
N PRO A 113 16.14 13.77 8.10
CA PRO A 113 15.68 13.90 6.71
C PRO A 113 15.82 12.58 5.92
N MET A 114 16.75 11.71 6.31
CA MET A 114 16.90 10.38 5.70
C MET A 114 15.67 9.50 5.93
N THR A 115 14.95 9.67 7.03
CA THR A 115 13.69 8.95 7.30
C THR A 115 12.65 9.22 6.21
N PHE A 116 12.57 10.48 5.73
CA PHE A 116 11.70 10.83 4.61
C PHE A 116 12.12 10.10 3.34
N TRP A 117 13.41 10.12 2.99
CA TRP A 117 13.89 9.46 1.77
C TRP A 117 13.79 7.93 1.80
N ILE A 118 13.96 7.31 2.98
CA ILE A 118 13.67 5.88 3.16
C ILE A 118 12.17 5.63 2.92
N GLY A 119 11.30 6.47 3.48
CA GLY A 119 9.86 6.43 3.20
C GLY A 119 9.57 6.54 1.71
N PHE A 120 10.15 7.53 1.05
CA PHE A 120 10.01 7.77 -0.39
C PHE A 120 10.41 6.55 -1.22
N GLY A 121 11.59 5.99 -0.95
CA GLY A 121 12.06 4.77 -1.63
C GLY A 121 11.12 3.59 -1.39
N LEU A 122 10.59 3.42 -0.17
CA LEU A 122 9.61 2.38 0.12
C LEU A 122 8.33 2.57 -0.70
N GLY A 123 7.80 3.80 -0.75
CA GLY A 123 6.61 4.12 -1.53
C GLY A 123 6.80 3.81 -3.02
N VAL A 124 7.94 4.20 -3.58
CA VAL A 124 8.28 3.91 -4.99
C VAL A 124 8.40 2.40 -5.24
N VAL A 125 9.21 1.69 -4.46
CA VAL A 125 9.49 0.26 -4.69
C VAL A 125 8.23 -0.60 -4.51
N GLN A 126 7.42 -0.31 -3.49
CA GLN A 126 6.18 -1.04 -3.25
C GLN A 126 5.15 -0.79 -4.36
N SER A 127 4.98 0.48 -4.76
CA SER A 127 4.08 0.83 -5.85
C SER A 127 4.51 0.21 -7.17
N ALA A 128 5.82 0.25 -7.47
CA ALA A 128 6.39 -0.33 -8.70
C ALA A 128 6.29 -1.85 -8.79
N THR A 129 6.01 -2.53 -7.67
CA THR A 129 5.83 -3.99 -7.62
C THR A 129 4.37 -4.39 -7.41
N SER A 130 3.46 -3.41 -7.33
CA SER A 130 2.04 -3.61 -7.07
C SER A 130 1.26 -3.65 -8.40
N VAL A 131 0.67 -4.79 -8.71
CA VAL A 131 -0.23 -4.89 -9.87
C VAL A 131 -1.50 -4.04 -9.71
N PRO A 132 -2.17 -4.01 -8.53
CA PRO A 132 -3.24 -3.05 -8.28
C PRO A 132 -2.86 -1.60 -8.59
N PHE A 133 -1.61 -1.21 -8.29
CA PHE A 133 -1.11 0.12 -8.62
C PHE A 133 -1.20 0.43 -10.10
N PHE A 134 -0.58 -0.38 -10.96
CA PHE A 134 -0.62 -0.15 -12.40
C PHE A 134 -2.03 -0.29 -12.97
N ALA A 135 -2.82 -1.26 -12.50
CA ALA A 135 -4.22 -1.44 -12.92
C ALA A 135 -5.05 -0.18 -12.64
N GLY A 136 -4.95 0.39 -11.44
CA GLY A 136 -5.64 1.62 -11.07
C GLY A 136 -5.25 2.82 -11.93
N LEU A 137 -3.97 2.94 -12.29
CA LEU A 137 -3.48 4.04 -13.13
C LEU A 137 -3.86 3.87 -14.61
N ILE A 138 -3.93 2.64 -15.12
CA ILE A 138 -4.46 2.37 -16.47
C ILE A 138 -5.92 2.82 -16.54
N VAL A 139 -6.74 2.47 -15.54
CA VAL A 139 -8.14 2.93 -15.45
C VAL A 139 -8.21 4.45 -15.36
N LEU A 140 -7.33 5.10 -14.61
CA LEU A 140 -7.31 6.55 -14.45
C LEU A 140 -6.88 7.27 -15.75
N ALA A 141 -5.90 6.72 -16.48
CA ALA A 141 -5.43 7.26 -17.76
C ALA A 141 -6.45 7.07 -18.89
N ALA A 142 -7.15 5.93 -18.92
CA ALA A 142 -8.16 5.62 -19.93
C ALA A 142 -9.38 6.57 -19.91
N LEU A 143 -9.58 7.32 -18.83
CA LEU A 143 -10.64 8.33 -18.69
C LEU A 143 -10.33 9.63 -19.44
N HIS A 144 -9.14 9.77 -20.03
CA HIS A 144 -8.67 10.99 -20.71
C HIS A 144 -8.96 12.30 -19.95
N PRO A 145 -8.63 12.40 -18.65
CA PRO A 145 -8.98 13.58 -17.87
C PRO A 145 -8.10 14.77 -18.26
N ALA A 146 -8.63 15.98 -18.13
CA ALA A 146 -7.85 17.21 -18.27
C ALA A 146 -6.68 17.25 -17.25
N PRO A 147 -5.58 17.97 -17.50
CA PRO A 147 -4.39 17.94 -16.64
C PRO A 147 -4.67 18.27 -15.16
N ALA A 148 -5.53 19.24 -14.89
CA ALA A 148 -5.92 19.60 -13.52
C ALA A 148 -6.66 18.45 -12.81
N THR A 149 -7.57 17.79 -13.52
CA THR A 149 -8.32 16.63 -13.00
C THR A 149 -7.44 15.38 -12.86
N LEU A 150 -6.44 15.22 -13.72
CA LEU A 150 -5.43 14.16 -13.61
C LEU A 150 -4.63 14.33 -12.31
N GLY A 151 -4.14 15.54 -12.05
CA GLY A 151 -3.41 15.85 -10.82
C GLY A 151 -4.23 15.54 -9.56
N VAL A 152 -5.48 15.98 -9.51
CA VAL A 152 -6.40 15.67 -8.40
C VAL A 152 -6.63 14.16 -8.28
N GLY A 153 -6.86 13.47 -9.39
CA GLY A 153 -7.03 12.02 -9.42
C GLY A 153 -5.83 11.28 -8.83
N VAL A 154 -4.61 11.68 -9.18
CA VAL A 154 -3.37 11.07 -8.67
C VAL A 154 -3.18 11.37 -7.18
N VAL A 155 -3.47 12.60 -6.71
CA VAL A 155 -3.44 12.95 -5.28
C VAL A 155 -4.41 12.07 -4.49
N LEU A 156 -5.65 11.92 -4.97
CA LEU A 156 -6.66 11.08 -4.33
C LEU A 156 -6.24 9.61 -4.34
N TYR A 157 -5.73 9.12 -5.47
CA TYR A 157 -5.21 7.76 -5.61
C TYR A 157 -4.13 7.46 -4.57
N ALA A 158 -3.07 8.29 -4.51
CA ALA A 158 -1.98 8.10 -3.57
C ALA A 158 -2.43 8.17 -2.10
N SER A 159 -3.43 9.00 -1.81
CA SER A 159 -4.01 9.13 -0.47
C SER A 159 -4.82 7.90 -0.07
N ILE A 160 -5.60 7.32 -0.99
CA ILE A 160 -6.32 6.07 -0.76
C ILE A 160 -5.34 4.91 -0.60
N ALA A 161 -4.32 4.84 -1.46
CA ALA A 161 -3.26 3.83 -1.40
C ALA A 161 -2.47 3.89 -0.07
N LEU A 162 -2.37 5.03 0.59
CA LEU A 162 -1.71 5.11 1.90
C LEU A 162 -2.67 5.10 3.11
N SER A 163 -3.98 5.01 2.88
CA SER A 163 -4.99 5.12 3.93
C SER A 163 -4.82 4.06 5.04
N LEU A 164 -4.69 2.78 4.71
CA LEU A 164 -4.49 1.71 5.69
C LEU A 164 -3.15 1.82 6.44
N PRO A 165 -1.99 2.09 5.80
CA PRO A 165 -0.75 2.39 6.50
C PRO A 165 -0.85 3.58 7.45
N ILE A 166 -1.56 4.66 7.07
CA ILE A 166 -1.79 5.82 7.94
C ILE A 166 -2.65 5.42 9.14
N ILE A 167 -3.74 4.68 8.93
CA ILE A 167 -4.58 4.18 10.02
C ILE A 167 -3.76 3.31 10.97
N ALA A 168 -2.93 2.40 10.45
CA ALA A 168 -2.02 1.59 11.24
C ALA A 168 -1.05 2.47 12.05
N ALA A 169 -0.48 3.52 11.44
CA ALA A 169 0.41 4.44 12.13
C ALA A 169 -0.26 5.19 13.28
N LEU A 170 -1.51 5.61 13.09
CA LEU A 170 -2.32 6.29 14.11
C LEU A 170 -2.67 5.32 15.26
N LEU A 171 -3.12 4.10 14.93
CA LEU A 171 -3.45 3.09 15.94
C LEU A 171 -2.23 2.71 16.79
N VAL A 172 -1.08 2.48 16.16
CA VAL A 172 0.17 2.19 16.88
C VAL A 172 0.60 3.37 17.75
N GLY A 173 0.45 4.61 17.26
CA GLY A 173 0.70 5.81 18.04
C GLY A 173 -0.22 5.91 19.27
N TRP A 174 -1.50 5.59 19.09
CA TRP A 174 -2.49 5.57 20.16
C TRP A 174 -2.17 4.52 21.23
N VAL A 175 -1.82 3.29 20.81
CA VAL A 175 -1.42 2.20 21.71
C VAL A 175 -0.22 2.59 22.57
N ARG A 176 0.73 3.36 22.01
CA ARG A 176 1.88 3.87 22.77
C ARG A 176 1.55 4.94 23.80
N ILE A 177 0.52 5.75 23.56
CA ILE A 177 0.08 6.80 24.49
C ILE A 177 -0.84 6.23 25.56
N ALA A 178 -1.75 5.33 25.18
CA ALA A 178 -2.77 4.76 26.05
C ALA A 178 -2.82 3.22 25.92
N PRO A 179 -1.81 2.50 26.46
CA PRO A 179 -1.70 1.03 26.32
C PRO A 179 -2.86 0.27 26.98
N ASN A 180 -3.47 0.84 28.03
CA ASN A 180 -4.59 0.23 28.75
C ASN A 180 -5.96 0.46 28.09
N SER A 181 -6.02 1.25 27.01
CA SER A 181 -7.26 1.52 26.27
C SER A 181 -7.83 0.27 25.59
N PRO A 182 -9.11 0.24 25.19
CA PRO A 182 -9.70 -0.89 24.46
C PRO A 182 -8.92 -1.22 23.18
N ILE A 183 -8.45 -0.20 22.45
CA ILE A 183 -7.61 -0.35 21.25
C ILE A 183 -6.24 -0.92 21.63
N GLY A 184 -5.64 -0.45 22.72
CA GLY A 184 -4.41 -1.00 23.29
C GLY A 184 -4.51 -2.50 23.57
N ARG A 185 -5.55 -2.91 24.30
CA ARG A 185 -5.81 -4.32 24.62
C ARG A 185 -6.11 -5.17 23.38
N LEU A 186 -6.85 -4.62 22.42
CA LEU A 186 -7.12 -5.28 21.14
C LEU A 186 -5.82 -5.46 20.34
N PHE A 187 -4.97 -4.44 20.30
CA PHE A 187 -3.67 -4.48 19.63
C PHE A 187 -2.74 -5.49 20.29
N THR A 188 -2.71 -5.57 21.62
CA THR A 188 -1.95 -6.61 22.34
C THR A 188 -2.49 -8.01 22.02
N LYS A 189 -3.81 -8.21 21.97
CA LYS A 189 -4.39 -9.50 21.55
C LYS A 189 -4.06 -9.83 20.09
N ALA A 190 -4.11 -8.84 19.22
CA ALA A 190 -3.78 -8.94 17.80
C ALA A 190 -2.28 -9.22 17.56
N SER A 191 -1.38 -8.64 18.36
CA SER A 191 0.07 -8.86 18.25
C SER A 191 0.49 -10.28 18.64
N HIS A 192 -0.32 -10.99 19.42
CA HIS A 192 -0.13 -12.43 19.68
C HIS A 192 -0.58 -13.31 18.50
N ASN A 193 -1.26 -12.74 17.50
CA ASN A 193 -1.84 -13.45 16.36
C ASN A 193 -1.51 -12.78 15.01
N THR A 194 -0.28 -12.28 14.88
CA THR A 194 0.23 -11.58 13.68
C THR A 194 0.15 -12.44 12.42
N GLU A 195 0.30 -13.76 12.55
CA GLU A 195 0.12 -14.72 11.47
C GLU A 195 -1.30 -14.71 10.90
N LEU A 196 -2.32 -14.67 11.77
CA LEU A 196 -3.73 -14.62 11.36
C LEU A 196 -4.04 -13.33 10.61
N LEU A 197 -3.53 -12.19 11.08
CA LEU A 197 -3.73 -10.89 10.45
C LEU A 197 -3.10 -10.80 9.06
N SER A 198 -1.86 -11.27 8.91
CA SER A 198 -1.21 -11.36 7.60
C SER A 198 -1.97 -12.27 6.63
N LYS A 199 -2.49 -13.41 7.13
CA LYS A 199 -3.31 -14.33 6.32
C LYS A 199 -4.61 -13.69 5.86
N VAL A 200 -5.35 -13.04 6.77
CA VAL A 200 -6.61 -12.38 6.44
C VAL A 200 -6.40 -11.26 5.41
N ALA A 201 -5.37 -10.44 5.58
CA ALA A 201 -5.03 -9.39 4.62
C ALA A 201 -4.68 -9.97 3.24
N GLY A 202 -3.76 -10.94 3.19
CA GLY A 202 -3.32 -11.56 1.94
C GLY A 202 -4.45 -12.31 1.21
N TYR A 203 -5.27 -13.07 1.93
CA TYR A 203 -6.43 -13.75 1.35
C TYR A 203 -7.50 -12.78 0.86
N SER A 204 -7.75 -11.69 1.58
CA SER A 204 -8.72 -10.67 1.16
C SER A 204 -8.28 -9.99 -0.14
N VAL A 205 -7.00 -9.62 -0.28
CA VAL A 205 -6.44 -9.07 -1.53
C VAL A 205 -6.58 -10.08 -2.66
N GLY A 206 -6.17 -11.32 -2.44
CA GLY A 206 -6.18 -12.36 -3.46
C GLY A 206 -7.59 -12.66 -3.98
N VAL A 207 -8.58 -12.78 -3.08
CA VAL A 207 -9.98 -12.98 -3.46
C VAL A 207 -10.51 -11.78 -4.23
N LEU A 208 -10.24 -10.55 -3.77
CA LEU A 208 -10.71 -9.34 -4.44
C LEU A 208 -10.11 -9.19 -5.84
N LEU A 209 -8.82 -9.51 -6.03
CA LEU A 209 -8.17 -9.54 -7.35
C LEU A 209 -8.82 -10.53 -8.31
N ILE A 210 -9.15 -11.73 -7.82
CA ILE A 210 -9.82 -12.76 -8.62
C ILE A 210 -11.22 -12.28 -9.01
N VAL A 211 -11.97 -11.71 -8.07
CA VAL A 211 -13.31 -11.19 -8.35
C VAL A 211 -13.27 -10.07 -9.37
N LEU A 212 -12.37 -9.09 -9.22
CA LEU A 212 -12.23 -8.00 -10.19
C LEU A 212 -11.83 -8.52 -11.58
N GLY A 213 -10.84 -9.40 -11.65
CA GLY A 213 -10.43 -10.01 -12.91
C GLY A 213 -11.52 -10.86 -13.57
N ALA A 214 -12.36 -11.55 -12.78
CA ALA A 214 -13.49 -12.33 -13.29
C ALA A 214 -14.65 -11.44 -13.77
N LEU A 215 -14.82 -10.25 -13.19
CA LEU A 215 -15.80 -9.26 -13.64
C LEU A 215 -15.37 -8.54 -14.92
N GLY A 216 -14.16 -8.77 -15.41
CA GLY A 216 -13.65 -8.19 -16.66
C GLY A 216 -13.38 -6.70 -16.55
N VAL A 217 -12.92 -6.23 -15.38
CA VAL A 217 -12.59 -4.83 -15.10
C VAL A 217 -11.20 -4.73 -14.47
#